data_AF-A0A5E4ANB8-F1
#
_entry.id   AF-A0A5E4ANB8-F1
#
_cell.length_a   1.000
_cell.length_b   1.000
_cell.length_c   1.000
_cell.angle_alpha   90.00
_cell.angle_beta   90.00
_cell.angle_gamma   90.00
#
_symmetry.space_group_name_H-M   'P 1'
#
loop_
_entity.id
_entity.type
_entity.pdbx_description
1 polymer ?
#
loop_
_entity_poly.entity_id
_entity_poly.type
_entity_poly.pdbx_seq_one_letter_code
_entity_poly.pdbx_strand_id
1 'polypeptide(L)'
;MMDIIGSLNCTDWSLLPPATEETMAQTAMVKGRFMGDPSHEYEHTEIQKVNEGEKIFEEEVVVQVKEETRLVSIIDQIDQAVAIIPRGALFKTPFGPSNVNRTFEGLSLSEAKKLSSYFHFREAIDLKNKTLLEKADLDPSLDFMDSLEHDIPKGSSHNLEDLSSG
;
A
#
# COMPACT_ATOMS: atom_id res chain seq x y z
N MET A 1 -8.40 8.76 -2.21
CA MET A 1 -8.69 7.72 -1.21
C MET A 1 -10.13 7.30 -1.42
N MET A 2 -10.39 6.00 -1.58
CA MET A 2 -11.76 5.49 -1.65
C MET A 2 -12.37 5.48 -0.24
N ASP A 3 -13.67 5.75 -0.14
CA ASP A 3 -14.40 5.57 1.12
C ASP A 3 -14.55 4.07 1.42
N ILE A 4 -14.27 3.67 2.66
CA ILE A 4 -14.40 2.29 3.13
C ILE A 4 -15.67 2.16 3.97
N ILE A 5 -16.52 1.21 3.62
CA ILE A 5 -17.70 0.85 4.40
C ILE A 5 -17.56 -0.56 4.98
N GLY A 6 -17.91 -0.72 6.25
CA GLY A 6 -17.84 -1.99 6.97
C GLY A 6 -19.22 -2.46 7.43
N SER A 7 -19.41 -3.78 7.48
CA SER A 7 -20.61 -4.43 8.02
C SER A 7 -20.27 -5.76 8.68
N LEU A 8 -20.96 -6.09 9.78
CA LEU A 8 -20.86 -7.39 10.45
C LEU A 8 -21.98 -8.37 10.03
N ASN A 9 -23.03 -7.87 9.38
CA ASN A 9 -24.23 -8.65 9.04
C ASN A 9 -24.69 -8.46 7.58
N CYS A 10 -23.88 -7.78 6.76
CA CYS A 10 -24.16 -7.43 5.36
C CYS A 10 -25.45 -6.59 5.15
N THR A 11 -26.02 -6.03 6.21
CA THR A 11 -27.28 -5.27 6.18
C THR A 11 -27.08 -3.86 6.71
N ASP A 12 -26.41 -3.72 7.86
CA ASP A 12 -26.07 -2.45 8.47
C ASP A 12 -24.64 -2.09 8.10
N TRP A 13 -24.47 -0.93 7.45
CA TRP A 13 -23.19 -0.47 6.93
C TRP A 13 -22.78 0.83 7.61
N SER A 14 -21.53 0.89 8.05
CA SER A 14 -20.93 2.09 8.65
C SER A 14 -19.78 2.57 7.78
N LEU A 15 -19.69 3.89 7.60
CA LEU A 15 -18.53 4.52 7.00
C LEU A 15 -17.38 4.49 8.01
N LEU A 16 -16.24 3.92 7.60
CA LEU A 16 -15.05 3.87 8.44
C LEU A 16 -14.19 5.13 8.20
N PRO A 17 -13.57 5.70 9.24
CA PRO A 17 -12.71 6.87 9.08
C PRO A 17 -11.47 6.52 8.24
N PRO A 18 -11.02 7.41 7.34
CA PRO A 18 -9.88 7.16 6.48
C PRO A 18 -8.58 6.94 7.27
N ALA A 19 -7.70 6.10 6.73
CA ALA A 19 -6.35 5.95 7.25
C ALA A 19 -5.56 7.26 7.08
N THR A 20 -4.81 7.63 8.12
CA THR A 20 -3.86 8.74 8.11
C THR A 20 -2.45 8.19 8.37
N GLU A 21 -1.42 8.95 8.02
CA GLU A 21 -0.03 8.54 8.30
C GLU A 21 0.20 8.27 9.80
N GLU A 22 -0.42 9.08 10.66
CA GLU A 22 -0.38 8.91 12.12
C GLU A 22 -1.02 7.58 12.56
N THR A 23 -2.23 7.30 12.10
CA THR A 23 -2.94 6.05 12.48
C THR A 23 -2.26 4.82 11.90
N MET A 24 -1.66 4.90 10.71
CA MET A 24 -0.83 3.84 10.17
C MET A 24 0.41 3.56 11.03
N ALA A 25 1.09 4.61 11.53
CA ALA A 25 2.25 4.45 12.41
C ALA A 25 1.87 3.79 13.73
N GLN A 26 0.78 4.22 14.36
CA GLN A 26 0.29 3.64 15.62
C GLN A 26 -0.15 2.18 15.45
N THR A 27 -0.91 1.88 14.38
CA THR A 27 -1.45 0.54 14.14
C THR A 27 -0.37 -0.47 13.74
N ALA A 28 0.77 -0.02 13.20
CA ALA A 28 1.90 -0.89 12.86
C ALA A 28 2.49 -1.62 14.08
N MET A 29 2.35 -1.05 15.28
CA MET A 29 2.83 -1.62 16.54
C MET A 29 1.92 -2.76 17.05
N VAL A 30 0.66 -2.81 16.61
CA VAL A 30 -0.31 -3.84 17.02
C VAL A 30 -0.23 -5.07 16.11
N LYS A 31 0.24 -6.19 16.66
CA LYS A 31 0.34 -7.48 15.97
C LYS A 31 -0.73 -8.45 16.43
N GLY A 32 -1.14 -9.36 15.53
CA GLY A 32 -2.10 -10.42 15.85
C GLY A 32 -3.35 -10.39 14.96
N ARG A 33 -4.29 -11.28 15.28
CA ARG A 33 -5.58 -11.37 14.57
C ARG A 33 -6.51 -10.26 15.05
N PHE A 34 -7.50 -9.92 14.22
CA PHE A 34 -8.61 -9.08 14.64
C PHE A 34 -9.54 -9.85 15.59
N MET A 35 -10.19 -9.13 16.49
CA MET A 35 -11.12 -9.68 17.48
C MET A 35 -12.54 -9.84 16.93
N GLY A 36 -12.87 -9.13 15.85
CA GLY A 36 -14.20 -9.11 15.24
C GLY A 36 -15.15 -8.10 15.88
N ASP A 37 -14.63 -7.17 16.67
CA ASP A 37 -15.39 -6.11 17.34
C ASP A 37 -14.76 -4.75 17.02
N PRO A 38 -15.41 -3.91 16.19
CA PRO A 38 -14.90 -2.58 15.84
C PRO A 38 -14.57 -1.68 17.04
N SER A 39 -15.26 -1.89 18.16
CA SER A 39 -15.08 -1.10 19.40
C SER A 39 -13.95 -1.60 20.29
N HIS A 40 -13.34 -2.74 19.98
CA HIS A 40 -12.21 -3.27 20.73
C HIS A 40 -11.01 -2.32 20.69
N GLU A 41 -10.37 -2.11 21.83
CA GLU A 41 -9.20 -1.25 21.99
C GLU A 41 -7.98 -2.10 22.33
N TYR A 42 -6.94 -1.95 21.51
CA TYR A 42 -5.62 -2.53 21.75
C TYR A 42 -4.79 -1.55 22.56
N GLU A 43 -4.15 -2.03 23.62
CA GLU A 43 -3.20 -1.23 24.41
C GLU A 43 -1.77 -1.53 23.95
N HIS A 44 -1.03 -0.48 23.65
CA HIS A 44 0.40 -0.54 23.41
C HIS A 44 1.10 0.54 24.22
N THR A 45 2.23 0.18 24.82
CA THR A 45 3.01 1.11 25.62
C THR A 45 4.22 1.58 24.83
N GLU A 46 4.28 2.87 24.55
CA GLU A 46 5.39 3.52 23.85
C GLU A 46 6.27 4.29 24.83
N ILE A 47 7.58 4.31 24.56
CA ILE A 47 8.51 5.19 25.29
C ILE A 47 8.73 6.42 24.43
N GLN A 48 8.16 7.54 24.84
CA GLN A 48 8.33 8.83 24.18
C GLN A 48 9.47 9.62 24.81
N LYS A 49 10.28 10.26 23.98
CA LYS A 49 11.38 11.13 24.44
C LYS A 49 10.88 12.56 24.53
N VAL A 50 10.69 13.06 25.75
CA VAL A 50 10.27 14.44 26.01
C VAL A 50 11.51 15.30 26.25
N ASN A 51 11.64 16.38 25.48
CA ASN A 51 12.71 17.37 25.64
C ASN A 51 12.20 18.52 26.50
N GLU A 52 12.71 18.63 27.73
CA GLU A 52 12.54 19.81 28.59
C GLU A 52 13.89 20.53 28.74
N GLY A 53 14.16 21.45 27.81
CA GLY A 53 15.42 22.22 27.78
C GLY A 53 16.61 21.38 27.31
N GLU A 54 17.68 21.30 28.12
CA GLU A 54 18.89 20.52 27.79
C GLU A 54 18.81 19.04 28.22
N LYS A 55 17.67 18.60 28.79
CA LYS A 55 17.48 17.23 29.27
C LYS A 55 16.44 16.49 28.44
N ILE A 56 16.79 15.26 28.04
CA ILE A 56 15.90 14.30 27.38
C ILE A 56 15.38 13.35 28.47
N PHE A 57 14.06 13.28 28.63
CA PHE A 57 13.37 12.33 29.50
C PHE A 57 12.70 11.24 28.65
N GLU A 58 12.60 10.04 29.19
CA GLU A 58 11.84 8.93 28.59
C GLU A 58 10.56 8.76 29.40
N GLU A 59 9.40 9.00 28.79
CA GLU A 59 8.07 8.86 29.37
C GLU A 59 7.36 7.67 28.73
N GLU A 60 6.74 6.84 29.57
CA GLU A 60 5.99 5.68 29.15
C GLU A 60 4.53 6.09 28.90
N VAL A 61 4.12 6.12 27.62
CA VAL A 61 2.80 6.55 27.16
C VAL A 61 2.01 5.34 26.70
N VAL A 62 0.84 5.11 27.29
CA VAL A 62 -0.10 4.08 26.82
C VAL A 62 -0.91 4.66 25.66
N VAL A 63 -0.72 4.08 24.47
CA VAL A 63 -1.49 4.37 23.26
C VAL A 63 -2.60 3.34 23.12
N GLN A 64 -3.83 3.81 22.98
CA GLN A 64 -4.99 2.98 22.69
C GLN A 64 -5.35 3.09 21.22
N VAL A 65 -5.47 1.94 20.56
CA VAL A 65 -5.81 1.85 19.13
C VAL A 65 -7.10 1.06 18.99
N LYS A 66 -8.13 1.67 18.41
CA LYS A 66 -9.37 0.95 18.10
C LYS A 66 -9.19 -0.04 16.96
N GLU A 67 -9.91 -1.15 17.03
CA GLU A 67 -9.90 -2.19 16.00
C GLU A 67 -10.35 -1.66 14.64
N GLU A 68 -11.37 -0.79 14.59
CA GLU A 68 -11.83 -0.16 13.35
C GLU A 68 -10.71 0.65 12.66
N THR A 69 -9.92 1.40 13.44
CA THR A 69 -8.80 2.20 12.92
C THR A 69 -7.71 1.30 12.38
N ARG A 70 -7.36 0.25 13.13
CA ARG A 70 -6.39 -0.76 12.68
C ARG A 70 -6.85 -1.46 11.42
N LEU A 71 -8.13 -1.80 11.32
CA LEU A 71 -8.70 -2.45 10.15
C LEU A 71 -8.53 -1.56 8.91
N VAL A 72 -8.89 -0.29 8.98
CA VAL A 72 -8.76 0.65 7.86
C VAL A 72 -7.31 0.85 7.46
N SER A 73 -6.39 1.04 8.41
CA SER A 73 -4.96 1.17 8.11
C SER A 73 -4.38 -0.07 7.43
N ILE A 74 -4.87 -1.27 7.78
CA ILE A 74 -4.44 -2.51 7.13
C ILE A 74 -5.04 -2.66 5.73
N ILE A 75 -6.32 -2.29 5.54
CA ILE A 75 -6.96 -2.29 4.22
C ILE A 75 -6.21 -1.34 3.28
N ASP A 76 -5.89 -0.11 3.72
CA ASP A 76 -5.13 0.83 2.89
C ASP A 76 -3.76 0.27 2.51
N GLN A 77 -3.01 -0.31 3.47
CA GLN A 77 -1.73 -0.96 3.18
C GLN A 77 -1.85 -2.12 2.17
N ILE A 78 -2.93 -2.92 2.27
CA ILE A 78 -3.20 -3.99 1.31
C ILE A 78 -3.46 -3.39 -0.07
N ASP A 79 -4.38 -2.41 -0.18
CA ASP A 79 -4.72 -1.77 -1.45
C ASP A 79 -3.49 -1.12 -2.10
N GLN A 80 -2.66 -0.39 -1.34
CA GLN A 80 -1.43 0.20 -1.86
C GLN A 80 -0.41 -0.86 -2.35
N ALA A 81 -0.44 -2.07 -1.79
CA ALA A 81 0.50 -3.14 -2.13
C ALA A 81 0.02 -4.07 -3.24
N VAL A 82 -1.30 -4.29 -3.38
CA VAL A 82 -1.83 -5.36 -4.25
C VAL A 82 -2.94 -4.93 -5.21
N ALA A 83 -3.45 -3.70 -5.12
CA ALA A 83 -4.39 -3.22 -6.13
C ALA A 83 -3.64 -3.05 -7.45
N ILE A 84 -4.11 -3.72 -8.51
CA ILE A 84 -3.44 -3.72 -9.82
C ILE A 84 -4.39 -3.37 -10.95
N ILE A 85 -3.81 -2.91 -12.05
CA ILE A 85 -4.56 -2.56 -13.26
C ILE A 85 -3.76 -2.93 -14.52
N PRO A 86 -4.40 -3.47 -15.58
CA PRO A 86 -3.69 -3.81 -16.80
C PRO A 86 -3.27 -2.55 -17.59
N ARG A 87 -2.11 -2.64 -18.24
CA ARG A 87 -1.59 -1.60 -19.15
C ARG A 87 -2.62 -1.30 -20.24
N GLY A 88 -2.90 -0.01 -20.41
CA GLY A 88 -3.85 0.47 -21.43
C GLY A 88 -5.30 0.62 -20.95
N ALA A 89 -5.67 0.13 -19.75
CA ALA A 89 -7.00 0.38 -19.19
C ALA A 89 -7.19 1.84 -18.74
N LEU A 90 -6.11 2.49 -18.33
CA LEU A 90 -6.07 3.93 -18.08
C LEU A 90 -5.03 4.61 -18.98
N PHE A 91 -5.24 5.89 -19.23
CA PHE A 91 -4.26 6.74 -19.87
C PHE A 91 -4.23 8.13 -19.22
N LYS A 92 -3.09 8.81 -19.29
CA LYS A 92 -2.91 10.15 -18.73
C LYS A 92 -2.72 11.17 -19.85
N THR A 93 -3.47 12.26 -19.79
CA THR A 93 -3.25 13.39 -20.69
C THR A 93 -2.23 14.36 -20.06
N PRO A 94 -1.55 15.20 -20.85
CA PRO A 94 -0.60 16.19 -20.31
C PRO A 94 -1.20 17.18 -19.31
N PHE A 95 -2.53 17.32 -19.26
CA PHE A 95 -3.22 18.41 -18.55
C PHE A 95 -4.20 17.92 -17.47
N GLY A 96 -4.25 16.63 -17.12
CA GLY A 96 -5.35 16.14 -16.31
C GLY A 96 -5.12 14.85 -15.52
N PRO A 97 -6.16 14.43 -14.77
CA PRO A 97 -6.18 13.15 -14.07
C PRO A 97 -6.14 11.98 -15.08
N SER A 98 -5.83 10.78 -14.59
CA SER A 98 -5.93 9.55 -15.40
C SER A 98 -7.37 9.30 -15.85
N ASN A 99 -7.53 8.87 -17.10
CA ASN A 99 -8.83 8.62 -17.73
C ASN A 99 -8.97 7.13 -18.06
N VAL A 100 -10.20 6.63 -17.97
CA VAL A 100 -10.54 5.28 -18.41
C VAL A 100 -10.47 5.20 -19.93
N ASN A 101 -9.70 4.23 -20.42
CA ASN A 101 -9.65 3.92 -21.84
C ASN A 101 -10.86 3.06 -22.24
N ARG A 102 -11.90 3.69 -22.81
CA ARG A 102 -13.13 3.00 -23.21
C ARG A 102 -12.96 2.02 -24.37
N THR A 103 -11.85 2.09 -25.10
CA THR A 103 -11.54 1.17 -26.20
C THR A 103 -10.63 0.03 -25.77
N PHE A 104 -10.29 -0.06 -24.49
CA PHE A 104 -9.50 -1.18 -23.98
C PHE A 104 -10.37 -2.44 -23.90
N GLU A 105 -10.06 -3.44 -24.73
CA GLU A 105 -10.81 -4.71 -24.81
C GLU A 105 -10.25 -5.80 -23.89
N GLY A 106 -9.23 -5.48 -23.09
CA GLY A 106 -8.49 -6.45 -22.29
C GLY A 106 -7.11 -6.79 -22.87
N LEU A 107 -6.32 -7.50 -22.09
CA LEU A 107 -5.02 -8.02 -22.51
C LEU A 107 -5.21 -9.31 -23.34
N SER A 108 -4.32 -9.57 -24.29
CA SER A 108 -4.25 -10.89 -24.91
C SER A 108 -3.85 -11.95 -23.88
N LEU A 109 -4.15 -13.23 -24.16
CA LEU A 109 -3.74 -14.35 -23.29
C LEU A 109 -2.22 -14.39 -23.07
N SER A 110 -1.44 -13.93 -24.05
CA SER A 110 0.02 -13.91 -23.96
C SER A 110 0.56 -12.79 -23.07
N GLU A 111 -0.15 -11.66 -23.00
CA GLU A 111 0.19 -10.50 -22.17
C GLU A 111 -0.34 -10.66 -20.75
N ALA A 112 -1.53 -11.25 -20.58
CA ALA A 112 -2.13 -11.49 -19.27
C ALA A 112 -1.26 -12.36 -18.33
N LYS A 113 -0.27 -13.07 -18.87
CA LYS A 113 0.70 -13.87 -18.10
C LYS A 113 1.97 -13.11 -17.71
N LYS A 114 2.14 -11.86 -18.17
CA LYS A 114 3.35 -11.07 -17.96
C LYS A 114 3.10 -10.02 -16.89
N LEU A 115 3.96 -9.97 -15.87
CA LEU A 115 3.89 -8.94 -14.83
C LEU A 115 4.07 -7.52 -15.41
N SER A 116 4.85 -7.37 -16.46
CA SER A 116 5.03 -6.09 -17.16
C SER A 116 3.78 -5.56 -17.86
N SER A 117 2.74 -6.39 -18.02
CA SER A 117 1.44 -5.96 -18.53
C SER A 117 0.50 -5.39 -17.46
N TYR A 118 0.96 -5.29 -16.20
CA TYR A 118 0.19 -4.77 -15.08
C TYR A 118 0.98 -3.71 -14.31
N PHE A 119 0.24 -2.79 -13.70
CA PHE A 119 0.75 -1.74 -12.83
C PHE A 119 0.07 -1.76 -11.47
N HIS A 120 0.77 -1.26 -10.45
CA HIS A 120 0.16 -0.89 -9.16
C HIS A 120 -0.85 0.23 -9.36
N PHE A 121 -2.08 0.05 -8.86
CA PHE A 121 -3.16 1.01 -9.00
C PHE A 121 -3.13 2.07 -7.90
N ARG A 122 -2.07 2.88 -7.93
CA ARG A 122 -1.82 4.01 -7.03
C ARG A 122 -0.91 5.02 -7.72
N GLU A 123 -0.60 6.13 -7.04
CA GLU A 123 0.44 7.03 -7.54
C GLU A 123 1.79 6.29 -7.61
N ALA A 124 2.56 6.58 -8.66
CA ALA A 124 3.90 6.03 -8.83
C ALA A 124 4.86 6.53 -7.73
N ILE A 125 5.50 5.57 -7.07
CA ILE A 125 6.54 5.75 -6.07
C ILE A 125 7.92 5.62 -6.73
N ASP A 126 8.12 4.55 -7.51
CA ASP A 126 9.43 4.17 -8.03
C ASP A 126 9.73 4.76 -9.41
N LEU A 127 8.70 5.12 -10.18
CA LEU A 127 8.86 5.73 -11.51
C LEU A 127 9.72 7.02 -11.47
N LYS A 128 9.65 7.77 -10.37
CA LYS A 128 10.44 8.98 -10.15
C LYS A 128 11.95 8.66 -10.10
N ASN A 129 12.30 7.49 -9.60
CA ASN A 129 13.68 7.03 -9.39
C ASN A 129 14.32 6.41 -10.64
N LYS A 130 13.56 6.17 -11.72
CA LYS A 130 14.11 5.64 -12.98
C LYS A 130 15.11 6.60 -13.63
N THR A 131 16.13 6.03 -14.25
CA THR A 131 17.14 6.74 -15.04
C THR A 131 16.54 7.37 -16.31
N LEU A 132 17.27 8.31 -16.93
CA LEU A 132 16.83 8.93 -18.19
C LEU A 132 16.69 7.90 -19.32
N LEU A 133 17.57 6.89 -19.37
CA LEU A 133 17.53 5.85 -20.38
C LEU A 133 16.26 5.00 -20.23
N GLU A 134 15.96 4.54 -19.01
CA GLU A 134 14.75 3.75 -18.75
C GLU A 134 13.47 4.55 -19.02
N LYS A 135 13.49 5.87 -18.76
CA LYS A 135 12.35 6.75 -19.06
C LYS A 135 12.13 6.97 -20.56
N ALA A 136 13.17 6.83 -21.39
CA ALA A 136 13.05 7.02 -22.83
C ALA A 136 12.25 5.90 -23.51
N ASP A 137 12.21 4.72 -22.89
CA ASP A 137 11.47 3.56 -23.39
C ASP A 137 9.99 3.52 -22.94
N LEU A 138 9.58 4.45 -22.08
CA LEU A 138 8.21 4.53 -21.55
C LEU A 138 7.30 5.36 -22.45
N ASP A 139 6.04 4.94 -22.60
CA ASP A 139 4.97 5.78 -23.12
C ASP A 139 4.40 6.64 -21.96
N PRO A 140 4.61 7.97 -21.92
CA PRO A 140 4.17 8.80 -20.79
C PRO A 140 2.64 8.82 -20.58
N SER A 141 1.87 8.46 -21.61
CA SER A 141 0.41 8.36 -21.53
C SER A 141 -0.04 7.06 -20.87
N LEU A 142 0.71 5.97 -21.04
CA LEU A 142 0.32 4.62 -20.61
C LEU A 142 1.13 4.10 -19.41
N ASP A 143 2.40 4.47 -19.34
CA ASP A 143 3.42 3.96 -18.40
C ASP A 143 3.71 4.97 -17.28
N PHE A 144 2.63 5.50 -16.69
CA PHE A 144 2.68 6.54 -15.65
C PHE A 144 2.53 5.99 -14.22
N MET A 145 2.45 4.67 -14.05
CA MET A 145 2.35 3.95 -12.78
C MET A 145 3.52 2.97 -12.61
N ASP A 146 3.72 2.42 -11.41
CA ASP A 146 4.79 1.45 -11.14
C ASP A 146 4.42 0.07 -11.69
N SER A 147 5.31 -0.53 -12.51
CA SER A 147 5.07 -1.85 -13.13
C SER A 147 5.43 -2.99 -12.17
N LEU A 148 4.59 -4.03 -12.14
CA LEU A 148 4.81 -5.22 -11.31
C LEU A 148 6.03 -6.04 -11.72
N GLU A 149 6.61 -5.80 -12.90
CA GLU A 149 7.84 -6.48 -13.35
C GLU A 149 9.02 -6.29 -12.37
N HIS A 150 9.01 -5.21 -11.60
CA HIS A 150 10.09 -4.85 -10.68
C HIS A 150 9.78 -5.22 -9.22
N ASP A 151 8.64 -5.86 -8.95
CA ASP A 151 8.28 -6.28 -7.60
C ASP A 151 9.23 -7.39 -7.12
N ILE A 152 9.89 -7.16 -5.99
CA ILE A 152 10.76 -8.14 -5.33
C ILE A 152 10.05 -8.65 -4.07
N PRO A 153 9.65 -9.93 -3.99
CA PRO A 153 9.04 -10.48 -2.79
C PRO A 153 10.00 -10.39 -1.60
N LYS A 154 9.55 -9.77 -0.50
CA LYS A 154 10.32 -9.79 0.76
C LYS A 154 10.49 -11.24 1.23
N GLY A 155 11.73 -11.73 1.22
CA GLY A 155 12.09 -13.13 1.49
C GLY A 155 12.71 -13.89 0.31
N SER A 156 12.70 -13.33 -0.90
CA SER A 156 13.42 -13.88 -2.07
C SER A 156 14.92 -13.56 -2.06
N SER A 157 15.35 -12.63 -1.19
CA SER A 157 16.74 -12.26 -0.97
C SER A 157 17.33 -13.11 0.16
N HIS A 158 17.68 -14.38 -0.10
CA HIS A 158 18.76 -15.16 0.54
C HIS A 158 18.63 -16.65 0.19
N ASN A 159 19.67 -17.21 -0.46
CA ASN A 159 20.25 -18.57 -0.33
C ASN A 159 21.02 -18.95 -1.61
N LEU A 160 22.02 -18.15 -2.00
CA LEU A 160 23.01 -18.54 -3.02
C LEU A 160 24.36 -18.95 -2.41
N GLU A 161 24.52 -18.92 -1.08
CA GLU A 161 25.76 -19.34 -0.41
C GLU A 161 25.75 -20.81 0.08
N ASP A 162 24.61 -21.49 0.09
CA ASP A 162 24.48 -22.85 0.64
C ASP A 162 24.67 -24.01 -0.37
N LEU A 163 25.15 -23.75 -1.59
CA LEU A 163 25.40 -24.80 -2.61
C LEU A 163 26.88 -25.08 -2.90
N SER A 164 27.81 -24.69 -2.02
CA SER A 164 29.24 -25.06 -2.16
C SER A 164 29.78 -26.04 -1.11
N SER A 165 28.92 -26.60 -0.25
CA SER A 165 29.31 -27.65 0.70
C SER A 165 28.47 -28.90 0.49
N GLY A 166 28.88 -29.70 -0.50
CA GLY A 166 28.38 -31.04 -0.79
C GLY A 166 29.38 -31.80 -1.65
#